data_AF-A0A7C3DG05-F1
#
_entry.id   AF-A0A7C3DG05-F1
#
_cell.length_a   1.000
_cell.length_b   1.000
_cell.length_c   1.000
_cell.angle_alpha   90.00
_cell.angle_beta   90.00
_cell.angle_gamma   90.00
#
_symmetry.space_group_name_H-M   'P 1'
#
loop_
_entity.id
_entity.type
_entity.pdbx_description
1 polymer ?
#
loop_
_entity_poly.entity_id
_entity_poly.type
_entity_poly.pdbx_seq_one_letter_code
_entity_poly.pdbx_strand_id
1 'polypeptide(L)' 'NVSVTDRGIGIPESEHEKIFEEFYRVGDDLVHNTRGSGLGLALVKHIMKVHRGSVKVRSRVGEGSTFTLEFPVA' A
#
# COMPACT_ATOMS: atom_id res chain seq x y z
N ASN A 1 6.73 15.39 2.50
CA ASN A 1 6.12 14.07 2.20
C ASN A 1 6.78 13.50 0.95
N VAL A 2 6.64 12.21 0.71
CA VAL A 2 7.13 11.54 -0.51
C VAL A 2 5.98 10.71 -1.06
N SER A 3 5.70 10.80 -2.36
CA SER A 3 4.61 10.05 -2.99
C SER A 3 5.13 9.22 -4.17
N VAL A 4 4.57 8.02 -4.31
CA VAL A 4 4.82 7.11 -5.43
C VAL A 4 3.49 6.80 -6.09
N THR A 5 3.39 7.08 -7.39
CA THR A 5 2.17 6.86 -8.19
C THR A 5 2.44 5.84 -9.29
N ASP A 6 1.55 4.86 -9.39
CA ASP A 6 1.51 3.91 -10.50
C ASP A 6 0.23 4.11 -11.34
N ARG A 7 0.17 3.45 -12.50
CA ARG A 7 -0.99 3.41 -13.40
C ARG A 7 -1.49 1.98 -13.61
N GLY A 8 -1.35 1.15 -12.59
CA GLY A 8 -1.73 -0.25 -12.62
C GLY A 8 -3.23 -0.46 -12.39
N ILE A 9 -3.58 -1.67 -11.93
CA ILE A 9 -4.97 -2.12 -11.75
C ILE A 9 -5.75 -1.35 -10.67
N GLY A 10 -5.05 -0.63 -9.79
CA GLY A 10 -5.65 0.00 -8.61
C GLY A 10 -6.10 -1.00 -7.54
N ILE A 11 -6.64 -0.47 -6.45
CA ILE A 11 -7.00 -1.21 -5.24
C ILE A 11 -8.40 -0.77 -4.80
N PRO A 12 -9.36 -1.69 -4.59
CA PRO A 12 -10.69 -1.35 -4.07
C PRO A 12 -10.60 -0.68 -2.70
N GLU A 13 -11.48 0.29 -2.43
CA GLU A 13 -11.49 1.06 -1.18
C GLU A 13 -11.64 0.17 0.07
N SER A 14 -12.40 -0.92 -0.02
CA SER A 14 -12.57 -1.91 1.05
C SER A 14 -11.27 -2.62 1.47
N GLU A 15 -10.22 -2.51 0.66
CA GLU A 15 -8.95 -3.18 0.85
C GLU A 15 -7.87 -2.23 1.40
N HIS A 16 -8.09 -0.91 1.38
CA HIS A 16 -7.05 0.10 1.64
C HIS A 16 -6.42 -0.03 3.03
N GLU A 17 -7.18 -0.47 4.03
CA GLU A 17 -6.64 -0.71 5.37
C GLU A 17 -5.90 -2.05 5.47
N LYS A 18 -6.48 -3.09 4.88
CA LYS A 18 -6.00 -4.48 4.98
C LYS A 18 -4.70 -4.72 4.23
N ILE A 19 -4.44 -3.99 3.13
CA ILE A 19 -3.19 -4.14 2.36
C ILE A 19 -1.92 -3.84 3.16
N PHE A 20 -2.03 -3.22 4.34
CA PHE A 20 -0.92 -3.00 5.26
C PHE A 20 -0.78 -4.07 6.35
N GLU A 21 -1.62 -5.11 6.35
CA GLU A 21 -1.51 -6.24 7.26
C GLU A 21 -0.48 -7.26 6.75
N GLU A 22 0.21 -7.94 7.66
CA GLU A 22 1.20 -8.94 7.30
C GLU A 22 0.53 -10.13 6.59
N PHE A 23 1.15 -10.58 5.50
CA PHE A 23 0.67 -11.68 4.66
C PHE A 23 -0.65 -11.42 3.91
N TYR A 24 -1.26 -10.25 4.07
CA TYR A 24 -2.48 -9.91 3.36
C TYR A 24 -2.24 -9.71 1.87
N ARG A 25 -3.16 -10.26 1.07
CA ARG A 25 -3.20 -10.11 -0.38
C ARG A 25 -4.67 -9.98 -0.79
N VAL A 26 -4.99 -8.98 -1.60
CA VAL A 26 -6.33 -8.79 -2.18
C VAL A 26 -6.68 -10.03 -3.02
N GLY A 27 -7.92 -10.52 -2.93
CA GLY A 27 -8.39 -11.81 -3.48
C GLY A 27 -8.23 -12.06 -4.99
N ASP A 28 -8.56 -13.29 -5.39
CA ASP A 28 -7.77 -14.20 -6.24
C ASP A 28 -7.60 -13.91 -7.75
N ASP A 29 -8.49 -13.19 -8.45
CA ASP A 29 -8.44 -13.22 -9.93
C ASP A 29 -7.30 -12.40 -10.57
N LEU A 30 -6.76 -11.41 -9.86
CA LEU A 30 -5.66 -10.55 -10.35
C LEU A 30 -4.27 -11.01 -9.88
N VAL A 31 -4.24 -11.98 -8.96
CA VAL A 31 -3.08 -12.23 -8.07
C VAL A 31 -2.41 -13.58 -8.35
N HIS A 32 -3.08 -14.50 -9.03
CA HIS A 32 -2.53 -15.83 -9.35
C HIS A 32 -1.21 -15.80 -10.15
N ASN A 33 -0.92 -14.75 -10.92
CA ASN A 33 0.32 -14.63 -11.71
C ASN A 33 1.47 -13.89 -11.02
N THR A 34 1.25 -13.24 -9.87
CA THR A 34 2.27 -12.38 -9.25
C THR A 34 2.80 -12.98 -7.96
N ARG A 35 4.04 -13.50 -7.97
CA ARG A 35 4.71 -14.01 -6.76
C ARG A 35 4.89 -12.90 -5.71
N GLY A 36 4.65 -13.20 -4.44
CA GLY A 36 4.96 -12.31 -3.31
C GLY A 36 4.48 -12.84 -1.96
N SER A 37 5.11 -12.45 -0.86
CA SER A 37 4.73 -12.90 0.49
C SER A 37 3.66 -12.05 1.17
N GLY A 38 3.32 -10.88 0.62
CA GLY A 38 2.41 -9.92 1.27
C GLY A 38 3.06 -9.11 2.40
N LEU A 39 4.39 -9.09 2.52
CA LEU A 39 5.09 -8.38 3.62
C LEU A 39 5.47 -6.93 3.31
N GLY A 40 5.52 -6.54 2.03
CA GLY A 40 6.10 -5.25 1.62
C GLY A 40 5.44 -4.03 2.27
N LEU A 41 4.11 -3.91 2.18
CA LEU A 41 3.38 -2.77 2.74
C LEU A 41 3.31 -2.81 4.27
N ALA A 42 3.26 -3.99 4.88
CA ALA A 42 3.36 -4.14 6.33
C ALA A 42 4.70 -3.60 6.86
N LEU A 43 5.81 -3.92 6.18
CA LEU A 43 7.12 -3.37 6.51
C LEU A 43 7.17 -1.85 6.34
N VAL A 44 6.59 -1.30 5.26
CA VAL A 44 6.50 0.15 5.06
C VAL A 44 5.76 0.82 6.23
N LYS A 45 4.60 0.30 6.62
CA LYS A 45 3.82 0.83 7.76
C LYS A 45 4.62 0.77 9.06
N HIS A 46 5.32 -0.34 9.30
CA HIS A 46 6.18 -0.49 10.48
C HIS A 46 7.33 0.53 10.50
N ILE A 47 8.09 0.63 9.40
CA ILE A 47 9.23 1.55 9.27
C ILE A 47 8.77 2.99 9.45
N MET A 48 7.68 3.39 8.81
CA MET A 48 7.13 4.74 8.96
C MET A 48 6.73 5.03 10.40
N LYS A 49 6.09 4.08 11.09
CA LYS A 49 5.72 4.22 12.50
C LYS A 49 6.95 4.41 13.40
N VAL A 50 8.03 3.66 13.17
CA VAL A 50 9.31 3.82 13.89
C VAL A 50 9.89 5.23 13.69
N HIS A 51 9.74 5.80 12.50
CA HIS A 51 10.15 7.17 12.18
C HIS A 51 9.12 8.25 12.60
N ARG A 52 8.11 7.89 13.40
CA ARG A 52 6.98 8.76 13.79
C ARG A 52 6.21 9.37 12.61
N GLY A 53 6.34 8.75 11.44
CA GLY A 53 5.61 9.12 10.23
C GLY A 53 4.37 8.26 10.01
N SER A 54 3.72 8.48 8.86
CA SER A 54 2.54 7.73 8.44
C SER A 54 2.65 7.35 6.95
N VAL A 55 1.92 6.31 6.55
CA VAL A 55 1.72 5.96 5.14
C VAL A 55 0.23 5.95 4.83
N LYS A 56 -0.15 6.52 3.69
CA LYS A 56 -1.52 6.55 3.18
C LYS A 56 -1.56 6.03 1.75
N VAL A 57 -2.70 5.47 1.36
CA VAL A 57 -2.97 5.08 -0.02
C VAL A 57 -4.17 5.87 -0.54
N ARG A 58 -4.09 6.34 -1.79
CA ARG A 58 -5.23 6.75 -2.59
C ARG A 58 -5.22 5.89 -3.84
N SER A 59 -6.28 5.11 -4.07
CA SER A 59 -6.33 4.19 -5.20
C SER A 59 -7.76 4.01 -5.67
N ARG A 60 -7.91 3.75 -6.97
CA ARG A 60 -9.19 3.42 -7.59
C ARG A 60 -8.95 2.34 -8.64
N VAL A 61 -9.83 1.34 -8.66
CA VAL A 61 -9.76 0.23 -9.63
C VAL A 61 -9.78 0.79 -11.05
N GLY A 62 -8.81 0.39 -11.86
CA GLY A 62 -8.62 0.84 -13.24
C GLY A 62 -7.84 2.14 -13.42
N GLU A 63 -7.52 2.87 -12.35
CA GLU A 63 -6.81 4.17 -12.43
C GLU A 63 -5.38 4.12 -11.86
N GLY A 64 -5.03 3.06 -11.13
CA GLY A 64 -3.76 2.91 -10.43
C GLY A 64 -3.82 3.37 -8.97
N SER A 65 -2.65 3.47 -8.35
CA SER A 65 -2.53 3.83 -6.92
C SER A 65 -1.51 4.93 -6.69
N THR A 66 -1.68 5.65 -5.59
CA THR A 66 -0.70 6.59 -5.04
C THR A 66 -0.49 6.29 -3.58
N PHE A 67 0.74 5.92 -3.22
CA PHE A 67 1.18 5.75 -1.83
C PHE A 67 1.91 7.01 -1.39
N THR A 68 1.57 7.54 -0.23
CA THR A 68 2.16 8.78 0.31
C THR A 68 2.74 8.53 1.69
N LEU A 69 4.03 8.82 1.84
CA LEU A 69 4.78 8.79 3.08
C LEU A 69 4.83 10.19 3.69
N GLU A 70 4.32 10.33 4.90
CA GLU A 70 4.34 11.58 5.67
C GLU A 70 5.34 11.44 6.81
N PHE A 71 6.29 12.37 6.88
CA PHE A 71 7.30 12.43 7.94
C PHE A 71 7.02 13.66 8.81
N PRO A 72 7.31 13.61 10.13
CA PRO A 72 7.25 14.80 10.98
C PRO A 72 8.13 15.92 10.42
N VAL A 73 7.67 17.16 10.58
CA VAL A 73 8.49 18.34 10.30
C VAL A 73 9.34 18.61 11.54
N ALA A 74 10.63 18.87 11.35
CA ALA A 74 11.56 19.23 12.41
C ALA A 74 11.33 20.66 12.91
#